data_AF-A0A2V9I8M5-F1
#
_entry.id   AF-A0A2V9I8M5-F1
#
_cell.length_a   1.000
_cell.length_b   1.000
_cell.length_c   1.000
_cell.angle_alpha   90.00
_cell.angle_beta   90.00
_cell.angle_gamma   90.00
#
_symmetry.space_group_name_H-M   'P 1'
#
loop_
_entity.id
_entity.type
_entity.pdbx_description
1 polymer ?
#
loop_
_entity_poly.entity_id
_entity_poly.type
_entity_poly.pdbx_seq_one_letter_code
_entity_poly.pdbx_strand_id
1 'polypeptide(L)'
;MAISRQRAGRTSTGKLARFAVLVGALVVLWPQRAPSQQVSGTITGYVTDQSGSAVPGATVTATNVLTGVANKRSTESSGLYVFTNLVPGTYMVHVEAPGFQK
;
A
#
# COMPACT_ATOMS: atom_id res chain seq x y z
N MET A 1 -26.29 31.54 71.45
CA MET A 1 -27.38 30.79 70.78
C MET A 1 -27.78 31.60 69.54
N ALA A 2 -27.69 31.20 68.28
CA ALA A 2 -27.28 29.98 67.61
C ALA A 2 -27.03 30.29 66.11
N ILE A 3 -25.91 29.79 65.56
CA ILE A 3 -25.74 29.16 64.24
C ILE A 3 -25.84 30.04 62.97
N SER A 4 -24.66 30.49 62.53
CA SER A 4 -24.33 30.81 61.13
C SER A 4 -24.35 29.53 60.28
N ARG A 5 -25.21 29.48 59.26
CA ARG A 5 -25.29 28.35 58.32
C ARG A 5 -24.25 28.52 57.21
N GLN A 6 -23.14 27.79 57.32
CA GLN A 6 -22.22 27.59 56.20
C GLN A 6 -22.95 26.86 55.05
N ARG A 7 -23.05 27.48 53.88
CA ARG A 7 -23.48 26.81 52.64
C ARG A 7 -22.31 25.94 52.17
N ALA A 8 -22.39 24.64 52.45
CA ALA A 8 -21.42 23.65 51.99
C ALA A 8 -21.28 23.70 50.46
N GLY A 9 -20.05 23.93 49.99
CA GLY A 9 -19.70 24.06 48.58
C GLY A 9 -19.96 22.78 47.80
N ARG A 10 -21.08 22.72 47.09
CA ARG A 10 -21.41 21.63 46.17
C ARG A 10 -20.81 21.89 44.79
N THR A 11 -19.48 21.96 44.66
CA THR A 11 -18.84 22.24 43.36
C THR A 11 -17.48 21.55 43.15
N SER A 12 -17.43 20.24 42.88
CA SER A 12 -16.27 19.71 42.13
C SER A 12 -16.55 18.41 41.37
N THR A 13 -17.43 17.53 41.87
CA THR A 13 -17.70 16.21 41.26
C THR A 13 -18.26 16.31 39.84
N GLY A 14 -19.17 17.25 39.58
CA GLY A 14 -19.74 17.45 38.24
C GLY A 14 -18.77 18.10 37.23
N LYS A 15 -17.78 18.88 37.72
CA LYS A 15 -16.76 19.51 36.87
C LYS A 15 -15.71 18.48 36.42
N LEU A 16 -15.31 17.59 37.34
CA LEU A 16 -14.41 16.47 37.06
C LEU A 16 -15.06 15.44 36.13
N ALA A 17 -16.33 15.10 36.34
CA ALA A 17 -17.08 14.22 35.44
C ALA A 17 -17.20 14.82 34.02
N ARG A 18 -17.52 16.11 33.91
CA ARG A 18 -17.54 16.81 32.61
C ARG A 18 -16.18 16.83 31.94
N PHE A 19 -15.11 17.08 32.70
CA PHE A 19 -13.74 17.06 32.18
C PHE A 19 -13.36 15.66 31.66
N ALA A 20 -13.66 14.60 32.42
CA ALA A 20 -13.42 13.23 31.99
C ALA A 20 -14.22 12.86 30.73
N VAL A 21 -15.47 13.30 30.63
CA VAL A 21 -16.30 13.12 29.43
C VAL A 21 -15.70 13.87 28.23
N LEU A 22 -15.23 15.10 28.42
CA LEU A 22 -14.59 15.89 27.36
C LEU A 22 -13.27 15.27 26.89
N VAL A 23 -12.44 14.78 27.81
CA VAL A 23 -11.20 14.06 27.47
C VAL A 23 -11.51 12.75 26.76
N GLY A 24 -12.47 11.97 27.24
CA GLY A 24 -12.92 10.75 26.58
C GLY A 24 -13.45 11.02 25.17
N ALA A 25 -14.24 12.09 24.99
CA ALA A 25 -14.72 12.52 23.68
C ALA A 25 -13.56 12.93 22.76
N LEU A 26 -12.56 13.66 23.27
CA LEU A 26 -11.36 14.01 22.51
C LEU A 26 -10.59 12.76 22.09
N VAL A 27 -10.55 11.74 22.94
CA VAL A 27 -9.85 10.48 22.66
C VAL A 27 -10.52 9.70 21.53
N VAL A 28 -11.85 9.64 21.53
CA VAL A 28 -12.64 8.99 20.47
C VAL A 28 -12.55 9.75 19.15
N LEU A 29 -12.37 11.07 19.19
CA LEU A 29 -12.27 11.93 18.01
C LEU A 29 -10.84 12.05 17.46
N TRP A 30 -9.84 11.35 18.03
CA TRP A 30 -8.50 11.36 17.46
C TRP A 30 -8.53 10.74 16.05
N PRO A 31 -7.98 11.42 15.02
CA PRO A 31 -7.91 10.85 13.69
C PRO A 31 -7.11 9.55 13.72
N GLN A 32 -7.80 8.42 13.56
CA GLN A 32 -7.16 7.13 13.40
C GLN A 32 -6.52 7.10 12.00
N ARG A 33 -5.24 6.74 11.93
CA ARG A 33 -4.54 6.54 10.66
C ARG A 33 -5.22 5.37 9.93
N ALA A 34 -5.96 5.63 8.86
CA ALA A 34 -6.41 4.58 7.98
C ALA A 34 -5.23 4.07 7.12
N PRO A 35 -5.07 2.75 6.87
CA PRO A 35 -4.17 2.29 5.82
C PRO A 35 -4.50 2.95 4.47
N SER A 36 -3.49 3.55 3.83
CA SER A 36 -3.64 4.07 2.46
C SER A 36 -3.80 2.90 1.49
N GLN A 37 -4.74 3.02 0.55
CA GLN A 37 -4.86 2.04 -0.54
C GLN A 37 -3.74 2.29 -1.54
N GLN A 38 -2.79 1.36 -1.65
CA GLN A 38 -1.78 1.40 -2.70
C GLN A 38 -2.37 0.74 -3.95
N VAL A 39 -2.59 1.53 -5.00
CA VAL A 39 -2.97 0.99 -6.31
C VAL A 39 -1.72 0.45 -6.97
N SER A 40 -1.70 -0.84 -7.26
CA SER A 40 -0.62 -1.48 -8.02
C SER A 40 -1.17 -2.34 -9.16
N GLY A 41 -0.35 -2.52 -10.18
CA GLY A 41 -0.61 -3.36 -11.33
C GLY A 41 0.27 -4.61 -11.35
N THR A 42 -0.15 -5.57 -12.15
CA THR A 42 0.60 -6.79 -12.46
C THR A 42 0.70 -6.94 -13.97
N ILE A 43 1.89 -7.23 -14.47
CA ILE A 43 2.11 -7.64 -15.86
C ILE A 43 2.52 -9.11 -15.86
N THR A 44 1.73 -9.93 -16.53
CA THR A 44 1.97 -11.36 -16.70
C THR A 44 1.97 -11.71 -18.18
N GLY A 45 2.87 -12.59 -18.60
CA GLY A 45 2.90 -13.10 -19.96
C GLY A 45 3.77 -14.33 -20.10
N TYR A 46 3.83 -14.85 -21.32
CA TYR A 46 4.67 -15.98 -21.69
C TYR A 46 5.62 -15.57 -22.81
N VAL A 47 6.84 -16.11 -22.78
CA VAL A 47 7.79 -16.02 -23.88
C VAL A 47 7.84 -17.36 -24.58
N THR A 48 7.52 -17.36 -25.87
CA THR A 48 7.55 -18.52 -26.75
C THR A 48 8.39 -18.25 -27.99
N ASP A 49 8.96 -19.29 -28.58
CA ASP A 49 9.63 -19.22 -29.86
C ASP A 49 8.65 -19.29 -31.05
N GLN A 50 9.19 -19.29 -32.28
CA GLN A 50 8.40 -19.36 -33.51
C GLN A 50 7.63 -20.68 -33.69
N SER A 51 8.05 -21.75 -33.01
CA SER A 51 7.35 -23.05 -32.99
C SER A 51 6.24 -23.09 -31.94
N GLY A 52 6.12 -22.06 -31.10
CA GLY A 52 5.21 -22.01 -29.96
C GLY A 52 5.76 -22.69 -28.70
N SER A 53 7.04 -23.10 -28.70
CA SER A 53 7.68 -23.70 -27.54
C SER A 53 8.06 -22.64 -26.52
N ALA A 54 7.91 -22.95 -25.24
CA ALA A 54 8.29 -22.04 -24.16
C ALA A 54 9.80 -21.75 -24.17
N VAL A 55 10.17 -20.49 -23.94
CA VAL A 55 11.58 -20.06 -23.81
C VAL A 55 11.89 -19.80 -22.34
N PRO A 56 12.53 -20.76 -21.64
CA PRO A 56 12.93 -20.57 -20.25
C PRO A 56 14.20 -19.73 -20.15
N GLY A 57 14.35 -19.00 -19.04
CA GLY A 57 15.55 -18.21 -18.77
C GLY A 57 15.68 -16.93 -19.62
N ALA A 58 14.65 -16.56 -20.37
CA ALA A 58 14.61 -15.29 -21.10
C ALA A 58 14.53 -14.12 -20.11
N THR A 59 15.40 -13.13 -20.27
CA THR A 59 15.39 -11.92 -19.47
C THR A 59 14.34 -10.95 -20.01
N VAL A 60 13.29 -10.74 -19.23
CA VAL A 60 12.24 -9.75 -19.49
C VAL A 60 12.52 -8.50 -18.67
N THR A 61 12.49 -7.34 -19.31
CA THR A 61 12.65 -6.03 -18.70
C THR A 61 11.40 -5.19 -18.92
N ALA A 62 10.67 -4.85 -17.85
CA ALA A 62 9.54 -3.94 -17.89
C ALA A 62 9.99 -2.55 -17.43
N THR A 63 9.98 -1.58 -18.33
CA THR A 63 10.40 -0.20 -18.06
C THR A 63 9.18 0.72 -18.05
N ASN A 64 8.95 1.42 -16.93
CA ASN A 64 7.91 2.44 -16.87
C ASN A 64 8.32 3.61 -17.77
N VAL A 65 7.51 3.95 -18.76
CA VAL A 65 7.83 4.96 -19.78
C VAL A 65 7.92 6.37 -19.19
N LEU A 66 7.16 6.65 -18.12
CA LEU A 66 7.13 7.97 -17.48
C LEU A 66 8.30 8.16 -16.51
N THR A 67 8.62 7.13 -15.71
CA THR A 67 9.62 7.25 -14.64
C THR A 67 10.99 6.71 -15.02
N GLY A 68 11.10 5.96 -16.12
CA GLY A 68 12.32 5.25 -16.53
C GLY A 68 12.70 4.07 -15.64
N VAL A 69 11.91 3.76 -14.60
CA VAL A 69 12.19 2.64 -13.68
C VAL A 69 12.05 1.32 -14.43
N ALA A 70 13.14 0.56 -14.48
CA ALA A 70 13.21 -0.74 -15.13
C ALA A 70 13.22 -1.88 -14.09
N ASN A 71 12.28 -2.82 -14.24
CA ASN A 71 12.24 -4.05 -13.48
C ASN A 71 12.62 -5.22 -14.38
N LYS A 72 13.54 -6.08 -13.92
CA LYS A 72 13.99 -7.25 -14.66
C LYS A 72 13.54 -8.54 -13.99
N ARG A 73 13.14 -9.52 -14.81
CA ARG A 73 12.76 -10.88 -14.40
C ARG A 73 13.23 -11.88 -15.43
N SER A 74 13.55 -13.09 -15.00
CA SER A 74 13.80 -14.21 -15.91
C SER A 74 12.51 -15.04 -16.05
N THR A 75 12.26 -15.60 -17.23
CA THR A 75 11.14 -16.53 -17.43
C THR A 75 11.40 -17.87 -16.74
N GLU A 76 10.32 -18.46 -16.23
CA GLU A 76 10.33 -19.81 -15.66
C GLU A 76 10.41 -20.89 -16.75
N SER A 77 10.44 -22.17 -16.36
CA SER A 77 10.50 -23.32 -17.28
C SER A 77 9.35 -23.35 -18.30
N SER A 78 8.19 -22.81 -17.93
CA SER A 78 7.01 -22.68 -18.78
C SER A 78 7.03 -21.45 -19.70
N GLY A 79 8.10 -20.65 -19.68
CA GLY A 79 8.18 -19.36 -20.38
C GLY A 79 7.41 -18.23 -19.69
N LEU A 80 6.75 -18.51 -18.56
CA LEU A 80 5.99 -17.52 -17.78
C LEU A 80 6.92 -16.45 -17.17
N TYR A 81 6.49 -15.20 -17.21
CA TYR A 81 7.04 -14.12 -16.41
C TYR A 81 5.92 -13.36 -15.69
N VAL A 82 6.23 -12.87 -14.48
CA VAL A 82 5.30 -12.07 -13.67
C VAL A 82 6.03 -10.90 -13.00
N PHE A 83 5.57 -9.69 -13.29
CA PHE A 83 5.90 -8.48 -12.57
C PHE A 83 4.72 -8.07 -11.69
N THR A 84 4.93 -8.02 -10.39
CA THR A 84 3.93 -7.57 -9.41
C THR A 84 4.29 -6.20 -8.85
N ASN A 85 3.34 -5.56 -8.17
CA ASN A 85 3.55 -4.28 -7.47
C ASN A 85 4.05 -3.15 -8.38
N LEU A 86 3.62 -3.15 -9.64
CA LEU A 86 3.96 -2.08 -10.58
C LEU A 86 3.11 -0.85 -10.28
N VAL A 87 3.71 0.32 -10.41
CA VAL A 87 2.96 1.59 -10.35
C VAL A 87 2.07 1.67 -11.60
N PRO A 88 0.79 2.08 -11.50
CA PRO A 88 -0.05 2.27 -12.67
C PRO A 88 0.59 3.20 -13.69
N GLY A 89 0.61 2.79 -14.96
CA GLY A 89 1.19 3.57 -16.04
C GLY A 89 1.50 2.73 -17.27
N THR A 90 2.13 3.37 -18.26
CA THR A 90 2.57 2.71 -19.49
C THR A 90 3.94 2.07 -19.29
N TYR A 91 4.08 0.81 -19.71
CA TYR A 91 5.33 0.07 -19.63
C TYR A 91 5.78 -0.37 -21.02
N MET A 92 7.07 -0.21 -21.29
CA MET A 92 7.74 -0.85 -22.41
C MET A 92 8.36 -2.16 -21.91
N VAL A 93 7.94 -3.27 -22.50
CA VAL A 93 8.45 -4.61 -22.16
C VAL A 93 9.43 -5.04 -23.23
N HIS A 94 10.62 -5.44 -22.79
CA HIS A 94 11.69 -5.91 -23.65
C HIS A 94 12.11 -7.32 -23.23
N VAL A 95 12.38 -8.20 -24.19
CA VAL A 95 12.73 -9.60 -23.93
C VAL A 95 14.05 -9.91 -24.61
N GLU A 96 14.97 -10.50 -23.88
CA GLU A 96 16.28 -10.92 -24.37
C GLU A 96 16.52 -12.37 -23.97
N ALA A 97 16.87 -13.24 -24.92
CA ALA A 97 17.21 -14.63 -24.66
C ALA A 97 18.44 -15.03 -25.51
N PRO A 98 19.37 -15.84 -24.98
CA PRO A 98 20.51 -16.31 -25.77
C PRO A 98 20.06 -17.03 -27.05
N GLY A 99 20.62 -16.65 -28.19
CA GLY A 99 20.25 -17.22 -29.50
C GLY A 99 19.01 -16.62 -30.14
N PHE A 100 18.36 -15.65 -29.51
CA PHE A 100 17.24 -14.89 -30.07
C PHE A 100 17.70 -13.48 -30.42
N GLN A 101 17.20 -12.95 -31.54
CA GLN A 101 17.42 -11.55 -31.91
C GLN A 101 16.54 -10.63 -31.06
N LYS A 102 17.04 -9.41 -30.83
CA LYS A 102 16.41 -8.35 -30.05
C LYS A 102 15.23 -7.71 -30.79
#